data_AF-A0A1H0SZY4-F1
#
_entry.id   AF-A0A1H0SZY4-F1
#
_cell.length_a   1.000
_cell.length_b   1.000
_cell.length_c   1.000
_cell.angle_alpha   90.00
_cell.angle_beta   90.00
_cell.angle_gamma   90.00
#
_symmetry.space_group_name_H-M   'P 1'
#
loop_
_entity.id
_entity.type
_entity.pdbx_description
1 polymer ?
#
loop_
_entity_poly.entity_id
_entity_poly.type
_entity_poly.pdbx_seq_one_letter_code
_entity_poly.pdbx_strand_id
1 'polypeptide(L)'
;MPVHSRKPAPAVQPAVKSVDTSAPRRKGSAPDSPPPDTHPKLPHERDQSVDATDGTPSVEVEQAYRDVSRGLQDTDRGPEADRTYKKLQR
;
A
#
# COMPACT_ATOMS: atom_id res chain seq x y z
N MET A 1 -29.95 46.21 -7.47
CA MET A 1 -29.21 45.18 -6.70
C MET A 1 -29.79 43.81 -7.03
N PRO A 2 -29.17 42.99 -7.90
CA PRO A 2 -29.65 41.63 -8.14
C PRO A 2 -29.01 40.63 -7.15
N VAL A 3 -29.86 39.88 -6.47
CA VAL A 3 -29.51 38.80 -5.53
C VAL A 3 -29.10 37.55 -6.32
N HIS A 4 -27.92 37.00 -6.03
CA HIS A 4 -27.43 35.78 -6.68
C HIS A 4 -27.92 34.55 -5.90
N SER A 5 -28.89 33.84 -6.47
CA SER A 5 -29.35 32.53 -5.97
C SER A 5 -28.25 31.47 -6.18
N ARG A 6 -27.66 30.95 -5.09
CA ARG A 6 -26.78 29.77 -5.15
C ARG A 6 -27.64 28.51 -5.15
N LYS A 7 -27.55 27.71 -6.21
CA LYS A 7 -28.12 26.35 -6.26
C LYS A 7 -27.32 25.42 -5.33
N PRO A 8 -27.96 24.49 -4.59
CA PRO A 8 -27.25 23.53 -3.76
C PRO A 8 -26.57 22.45 -4.63
N ALA A 9 -25.35 22.06 -4.25
CA ALA A 9 -24.60 20.99 -4.90
C ALA A 9 -25.26 19.62 -4.65
N PRO A 10 -25.24 18.68 -5.61
CA PRO A 10 -25.79 17.34 -5.39
C PRO A 10 -24.88 16.56 -4.43
N ALA A 11 -25.51 15.93 -3.43
CA ALA A 11 -24.83 15.03 -2.50
C ALA A 11 -24.22 13.85 -3.27
N VAL A 12 -22.89 13.70 -3.20
CA VAL A 12 -22.17 12.55 -3.75
C VAL A 12 -22.41 11.37 -2.83
N GLN A 13 -23.22 10.41 -3.26
CA GLN A 13 -23.38 9.14 -2.55
C GLN A 13 -22.12 8.28 -2.75
N PRO A 14 -21.59 7.61 -1.71
CA PRO A 14 -20.45 6.71 -1.87
C PRO A 14 -20.87 5.51 -2.73
N ALA A 15 -20.23 5.35 -3.87
CA ALA A 15 -20.47 4.22 -4.76
C ALA A 15 -20.05 2.92 -4.09
N VAL A 16 -21.02 2.17 -3.56
CA VAL A 16 -20.80 0.77 -3.18
C VAL A 16 -20.58 -0.03 -4.45
N LYS A 17 -19.38 -0.61 -4.61
CA LYS A 17 -19.08 -1.51 -5.71
C LYS A 17 -19.67 -2.88 -5.36
N SER A 18 -20.94 -3.10 -5.66
CA SER A 18 -21.52 -4.44 -5.61
C SER A 18 -21.12 -5.22 -6.86
N VAL A 19 -20.73 -6.49 -6.67
CA VAL A 19 -20.43 -7.41 -7.77
C VAL A 19 -21.69 -8.25 -8.01
N ASP A 20 -22.25 -8.14 -9.21
CA ASP A 20 -23.36 -8.97 -9.65
C ASP A 20 -22.87 -10.40 -9.96
N THR A 21 -23.31 -11.37 -9.16
CA THR A 21 -22.98 -12.79 -9.31
C THR A 21 -23.92 -13.55 -10.25
N SER A 22 -24.96 -12.90 -10.79
CA SER A 22 -25.93 -13.53 -11.71
C SER A 22 -25.50 -13.45 -13.18
N ALA A 23 -24.57 -12.55 -13.50
CA ALA A 23 -24.04 -12.42 -14.85
C ALA A 23 -23.03 -13.54 -15.17
N PRO A 24 -23.09 -14.16 -16.37
CA PRO A 24 -22.06 -15.09 -16.80
C PRO A 24 -20.72 -14.36 -16.81
N ARG A 25 -19.75 -14.93 -16.10
CA ARG A 25 -18.40 -14.40 -15.93
C ARG A 25 -17.83 -14.11 -17.33
N ARG A 26 -17.74 -12.84 -17.72
CA ARG A 26 -17.03 -12.45 -18.94
C ARG A 26 -15.60 -12.96 -18.76
N LYS A 27 -15.18 -13.91 -19.61
CA LYS A 27 -13.77 -14.26 -19.73
C LYS A 27 -13.08 -12.99 -20.21
N GLY A 28 -12.58 -12.19 -19.27
CA GLY A 28 -11.65 -11.12 -19.59
C GLY A 28 -10.54 -11.75 -20.42
N SER A 29 -10.19 -11.08 -21.52
CA SER A 29 -9.07 -11.47 -22.37
C SER A 29 -7.89 -11.80 -21.46
N ALA A 30 -7.55 -13.08 -21.37
CA ALA A 30 -6.33 -13.46 -20.68
C ALA A 30 -5.20 -12.71 -21.39
N PRO A 31 -4.25 -12.10 -20.67
CA PRO A 31 -2.98 -11.77 -21.30
C PRO A 31 -2.44 -13.07 -21.93
N ASP A 32 -1.76 -12.93 -23.06
CA ASP A 32 -1.19 -14.04 -23.83
C ASP A 32 -0.68 -15.14 -22.91
N SER A 33 -1.09 -16.38 -23.21
CA SER A 33 -0.77 -17.57 -22.42
C SER A 33 0.68 -17.51 -21.97
N PRO A 34 0.97 -17.60 -20.66
CA PRO A 34 2.34 -17.64 -20.21
C PRO A 34 3.04 -18.84 -20.87
N PRO A 35 4.36 -18.80 -21.08
CA PRO A 35 5.12 -19.85 -21.74
C PRO A 35 4.76 -21.24 -21.16
N PRO A 36 4.82 -22.31 -21.98
CA PRO A 36 4.19 -23.61 -21.72
C PRO A 36 4.59 -24.27 -20.38
N ASP A 37 5.65 -23.80 -19.73
CA ASP A 37 6.17 -24.31 -18.46
C ASP A 37 5.72 -23.51 -17.23
N THR A 38 4.87 -22.49 -17.38
CA THR A 38 4.49 -21.58 -16.29
C THR A 38 3.03 -21.76 -15.90
N HIS A 39 2.72 -22.91 -15.29
CA HIS A 39 1.52 -23.01 -14.48
C HIS A 39 1.67 -22.08 -13.26
N PRO A 40 0.60 -21.39 -12.82
CA PRO A 40 0.64 -20.65 -11.56
C PRO A 40 1.04 -21.60 -10.44
N LYS A 41 2.11 -21.24 -9.70
CA LYS A 41 2.61 -22.02 -8.57
C LYS A 41 1.46 -22.35 -7.61
N LEU A 42 1.42 -23.60 -7.13
CA LEU A 42 0.49 -23.97 -6.08
C LEU A 42 0.75 -23.12 -4.82
N PRO A 43 -0.22 -22.93 -3.91
CA PRO A 43 -0.03 -22.08 -2.72
C PRO A 43 1.24 -22.43 -1.94
N HIS A 44 1.47 -23.72 -1.68
CA HIS A 44 2.65 -24.19 -0.98
C HIS A 44 3.96 -24.07 -1.79
N GLU A 45 3.90 -24.09 -3.12
CA GLU A 45 5.07 -23.85 -3.99
C GLU A 45 5.42 -22.36 -4.03
N ARG A 46 4.40 -21.50 -4.04
CA ARG A 46 4.57 -20.05 -3.98
C ARG A 46 5.14 -19.61 -2.64
N ASP A 47 4.67 -20.21 -1.55
CA ASP A 47 5.15 -19.90 -0.19
C ASP A 47 6.62 -20.34 0.02
N GLN A 48 7.09 -21.35 -0.72
CA GLN A 48 8.51 -21.77 -0.72
C GLN A 48 9.36 -21.05 -1.77
N SER A 49 8.79 -20.13 -2.54
CA SER A 49 9.54 -19.41 -3.57
C SER A 49 10.26 -18.19 -3.00
N VAL A 50 11.53 -18.01 -3.40
CA VAL A 50 12.36 -16.88 -2.98
C VAL A 50 12.09 -15.61 -3.78
N ASP A 51 11.53 -15.75 -4.98
CA ASP A 51 11.22 -14.65 -5.90
C ASP A 51 9.77 -14.16 -5.75
N ALA A 52 9.25 -14.13 -4.51
CA ALA A 52 7.90 -13.65 -4.24
C ALA A 52 7.75 -12.14 -4.53
N THR A 53 8.86 -11.41 -4.49
CA THR A 53 8.98 -10.00 -4.88
C THR A 53 9.83 -9.86 -6.14
N ASP A 54 9.74 -8.71 -6.80
CA ASP A 54 10.51 -8.35 -8.00
C ASP A 54 12.01 -8.10 -7.72
N GLY A 55 12.49 -8.48 -6.54
CA GLY A 55 13.86 -8.29 -6.08
C GLY A 55 14.28 -6.83 -5.89
N THR A 56 13.38 -5.87 -6.12
CA THR A 56 13.70 -4.44 -6.07
C THR A 56 13.26 -3.87 -4.72
N PRO A 57 14.19 -3.53 -3.82
CA PRO A 57 13.81 -2.89 -2.56
C PRO A 57 13.21 -1.51 -2.81
N SER A 58 12.31 -1.06 -1.93
CA SER A 58 11.83 0.31 -1.98
C SER A 58 12.95 1.29 -1.62
N VAL A 59 12.85 2.54 -2.09
CA VAL A 59 13.85 3.59 -1.85
C VAL A 59 14.09 3.81 -0.35
N GLU A 60 13.02 3.73 0.46
CA GLU A 60 13.11 3.89 1.91
C GLU A 60 13.89 2.74 2.56
N VAL A 61 13.72 1.51 2.08
CA VAL A 61 14.42 0.32 2.58
C VAL A 61 15.91 0.40 2.24
N GLU A 62 16.26 0.84 1.03
CA GLU A 62 17.66 1.07 0.67
C GLU A 62 18.34 2.12 1.55
N GLN A 63 17.63 3.22 1.83
CA GLN A 63 18.16 4.28 2.67
C GLN A 63 18.35 3.80 4.11
N ALA A 64 17.36 3.11 4.68
CA ALA A 64 17.47 2.52 6.00
C ALA A 64 18.65 1.53 6.10
N TYR A 65 18.86 0.70 5.08
CA TYR A 65 20.02 -0.20 5.01
C TYR A 65 21.34 0.58 5.04
N ARG A 66 21.45 1.67 4.27
CA ARG A 66 22.65 2.52 4.26
C ARG A 66 22.90 3.18 5.60
N ASP A 67 21.85 3.65 6.26
CA ASP A 67 21.93 4.31 7.55
C ASP A 67 22.41 3.34 8.64
N VAL A 68 21.80 2.16 8.72
CA VAL A 68 22.25 1.10 9.65
C VAL A 68 23.67 0.64 9.34
N SER A 69 24.01 0.45 8.06
CA SER A 69 25.36 0.02 7.64
C SER A 69 26.44 1.05 7.97
N ARG A 70 26.09 2.34 8.00
CA ARG A 70 26.96 3.43 8.44
C ARG A 70 27.02 3.57 9.97
N GLY A 71 26.26 2.77 10.70
CA GLY A 71 26.14 2.86 12.15
C GLY A 71 25.35 4.08 12.62
N LEU A 72 24.50 4.67 11.75
CA LEU A 72 23.62 5.76 12.15
C LEU A 72 22.62 5.21 13.16
N GLN A 73 22.82 5.58 14.42
CA GLN A 73 21.90 5.26 15.50
C GLN A 73 21.02 6.48 15.75
N ASP A 74 19.70 6.28 15.77
CA ASP A 74 18.69 7.33 15.94
C ASP A 74 18.72 7.84 17.40
N THR A 75 19.74 8.64 17.75
CA THR A 75 19.95 9.20 19.10
C THR A 75 19.48 10.65 19.22
N ASP A 76 19.09 11.27 18.11
CA ASP A 76 18.60 12.66 18.05
C ASP A 76 17.26 12.86 18.77
N ARG A 77 16.48 11.78 18.96
CA ARG A 77 15.23 11.76 19.74
C ARG A 77 15.40 11.88 21.25
N GLY A 78 16.62 11.80 21.79
CA GLY A 78 16.87 11.85 23.23
C GLY A 78 16.23 13.06 23.93
N PRO A 79 16.48 14.31 23.47
CA PRO A 79 15.92 15.50 24.10
C PRO A 79 14.39 15.59 24.06
N GLU A 80 13.74 15.16 22.98
CA GLU A 80 12.27 15.18 22.86
C GLU A 80 11.63 14.05 23.69
N ALA A 81 12.25 12.87 23.72
CA ALA A 81 11.82 11.76 24.59
C ALA A 81 11.89 12.18 26.07
N ASP A 82 12.99 12.80 26.49
CA ASP A 82 13.18 13.33 27.85
C ASP A 82 12.13 14.39 28.21
N ARG A 83 11.85 15.34 27.31
CA ARG A 83 10.82 16.37 27.51
C ARG A 83 9.44 15.75 27.69
N THR A 84 9.13 14.72 26.91
CA THR A 84 7.84 14.02 26.97
C THR A 84 7.70 13.25 28.28
N TYR A 85 8.75 12.52 28.67
CA TYR A 85 8.79 11.80 29.93
C TYR A 85 8.57 12.72 31.14
N LYS A 86 9.23 13.88 31.18
CA LYS A 86 9.06 14.88 32.24
C LYS A 86 7.64 15.47 32.31
N LYS A 87 6.93 15.56 31.19
CA LYS A 87 5.53 16.04 31.16
C LYS A 87 4.55 15.00 31.68
N LEU A 88 4.79 13.72 31.43
CA LEU A 88 3.93 12.62 31.88
C LEU A 88 4.07 12.31 33.37
N GLN A 89 5.22 12.60 33.96
CA GLN A 89 5.50 12.42 35.39
C GLN A 89 5.01 13.60 36.27
N ARG A 90 4.25 14.53 35.70
CA ARG A 90 3.70 15.70 36.40
C ARG A 90 2.19 15.58 36.51
#